data_AF-A0A699ZVC9-F1
#
_entry.id   AF-A0A699ZVC9-F1
#
_cell.length_a   1.000
_cell.length_b   1.000
_cell.length_c   1.000
_cell.angle_alpha   90.00
_cell.angle_beta   90.00
_cell.angle_gamma   90.00
#
_symmetry.space_group_name_H-M   'P 1'
#
loop_
_entity.id
_entity.type
_entity.pdbx_description
1 polymer ?
#
loop_
_entity_poly.entity_id
_entity_poly.type
_entity_poly.pdbx_seq_one_letter_code
_entity_poly.pdbx_strand_id
1 'polypeptide(L)'
;FTWDAASIRAKVEARRQAGAAPVNIAAEKQRLRRLLEAAEAAHDDPEVARLEGLLRDLDARAIAAKPGDARNFGLSHVNKRNQQANFNLAFKNVSNKPRTEGNVTSGAGDSQKGQSDPFSRRTTRPTIYWNTTGSRGGQAGGQASQATDADPNGQVCDQSPRGRVTE
;
A
#
# COMPACT_ATOMS: atom_id res chain seq x y z
N PHE A 1 -2.12 -48.16 -4.58
CA PHE A 1 -2.58 -47.90 -3.20
C PHE A 1 -3.71 -46.88 -3.27
N THR A 2 -4.92 -47.27 -2.89
CA THR A 2 -6.09 -46.38 -2.84
C THR A 2 -6.32 -45.99 -1.39
N TRP A 3 -6.45 -44.70 -1.13
CA TRP A 3 -6.74 -44.22 0.22
C TRP A 3 -8.20 -44.56 0.57
N ASP A 4 -8.39 -45.45 1.54
CA ASP A 4 -9.70 -45.74 2.11
C ASP A 4 -10.07 -44.66 3.16
N ALA A 5 -11.35 -44.39 3.32
CA ALA A 5 -11.86 -43.40 4.27
C ALA A 5 -11.42 -43.71 5.71
N ALA A 6 -11.33 -44.99 6.10
CA ALA A 6 -10.85 -45.37 7.43
C ALA A 6 -9.37 -45.01 7.61
N SER A 7 -8.55 -45.22 6.58
CA SER A 7 -7.11 -44.90 6.62
C SER A 7 -6.84 -43.39 6.74
N ILE A 8 -7.66 -42.56 6.07
CA ILE A 8 -7.56 -41.10 6.16
C ILE A 8 -7.95 -40.63 7.57
N ARG A 9 -9.05 -41.17 8.13
CA ARG A 9 -9.50 -40.83 9.49
C ARG A 9 -8.44 -41.20 10.53
N ALA A 10 -7.88 -42.40 10.46
CA ALA A 10 -6.80 -42.83 11.36
C ALA A 10 -5.57 -41.89 11.26
N LYS A 11 -5.23 -41.46 10.04
CA LYS A 11 -4.11 -40.54 9.83
C LYS A 11 -4.39 -39.13 10.36
N VAL A 12 -5.62 -38.63 10.22
CA VAL A 12 -6.03 -37.35 10.79
C VAL A 12 -6.03 -37.40 12.32
N GLU A 13 -6.55 -38.47 12.92
CA GLU A 13 -6.56 -38.66 14.38
C GLU A 13 -5.13 -38.77 14.93
N ALA A 14 -4.26 -39.53 14.26
CA ALA A 14 -2.84 -39.61 14.61
C ALA A 14 -2.15 -38.24 14.55
N ARG A 15 -2.45 -37.41 13.55
CA ARG A 15 -1.92 -36.03 13.47
C ARG A 15 -2.49 -35.12 14.55
N ARG A 16 -3.75 -35.31 14.95
CA ARG A 16 -4.40 -34.58 16.04
C ARG A 16 -3.76 -34.92 17.38
N GLN A 17 -3.54 -36.21 17.66
CA GLN A 17 -2.86 -36.70 18.87
C GLN A 17 -1.40 -36.26 18.92
N ALA A 18 -0.70 -36.26 17.78
CA ALA A 18 0.67 -35.75 17.66
C ALA A 18 0.78 -34.22 17.74
N GLY A 19 -0.34 -33.49 17.89
CA GLY A 19 -0.35 -32.02 17.95
C GLY A 19 0.07 -31.33 16.64
N ALA A 20 0.19 -32.09 15.55
CA ALA A 20 0.64 -31.61 14.24
C ALA A 20 -0.51 -31.14 13.33
N ALA A 21 -1.76 -31.25 13.80
CA ALA A 21 -2.91 -30.68 13.11
C ALA A 21 -2.91 -29.14 13.30
N PRO A 22 -3.03 -28.35 12.23
CA PRO A 22 -3.15 -26.89 12.36
C PRO A 22 -4.48 -26.58 13.06
N VAL A 23 -4.41 -26.12 14.31
CA VAL A 23 -5.59 -25.71 15.08
C VAL A 23 -5.78 -24.21 14.89
N ASN A 24 -7.01 -23.79 14.61
CA ASN A 24 -7.33 -22.36 14.66
C ASN A 24 -7.33 -21.89 16.13
N ILE A 25 -6.19 -21.35 16.54
CA ILE A 25 -5.91 -20.85 17.90
C ILE A 25 -6.99 -19.86 18.36
N ALA A 26 -7.45 -18.97 17.49
CA ALA A 26 -8.45 -17.97 17.82
C ALA A 26 -9.83 -18.60 18.10
N ALA A 27 -10.24 -19.56 17.26
CA ALA A 27 -11.50 -20.27 17.43
C ALA A 27 -11.50 -21.10 18.72
N GLU A 28 -10.41 -21.81 19.00
CA GLU A 28 -10.31 -22.62 20.22
C GLU A 28 -10.24 -21.75 21.48
N LYS A 29 -9.55 -20.60 21.42
CA LYS A 29 -9.54 -19.62 22.51
C LYS A 29 -10.93 -19.08 22.80
N GLN A 30 -11.71 -18.76 21.76
CA GLN A 30 -13.09 -18.32 21.92
C GLN A 30 -13.98 -19.42 22.49
N ARG A 31 -13.81 -20.67 22.05
CA ARG A 31 -14.53 -21.83 22.56
C ARG A 31 -14.25 -22.04 24.05
N LEU A 32 -12.98 -22.04 24.46
CA LEU A 32 -12.58 -22.22 25.86
C LEU A 32 -13.10 -21.09 26.76
N ARG A 33 -13.09 -19.84 26.28
CA ARG A 33 -13.67 -18.70 27.01
C ARG A 33 -15.16 -18.85 27.27
N ARG A 34 -15.92 -19.31 26.27
CA ARG A 34 -17.37 -19.57 26.44
C ARG A 34 -17.63 -20.70 27.43
N LEU A 35 -16.82 -21.75 27.42
CA LEU A 35 -16.93 -22.84 28.39
C LEU A 35 -16.59 -22.37 29.80
N LEU A 36 -15.57 -21.52 29.94
CA LEU A 36 -15.17 -20.95 31.22
C LEU A 36 -16.28 -20.06 31.78
N GLU A 37 -16.87 -19.18 30.98
CA GLU A 37 -18.03 -18.36 31.36
C GLU A 37 -19.22 -19.22 31.81
N ALA A 38 -19.48 -20.33 31.11
CA ALA A 38 -20.54 -21.26 31.49
C ALA A 38 -20.23 -22.00 32.80
N ALA A 39 -18.97 -22.39 33.04
CA ALA A 39 -18.54 -23.06 34.26
C ALA A 39 -18.55 -22.11 35.47
N GLU A 40 -18.15 -20.84 35.26
CA GLU A 40 -18.25 -19.77 36.27
C GLU A 40 -19.72 -19.51 36.64
N ALA A 41 -20.61 -19.45 35.65
CA ALA A 41 -22.05 -19.29 35.89
C ALA A 41 -22.67 -20.48 36.63
N ALA A 42 -22.10 -21.68 36.46
CA ALA A 42 -22.51 -22.89 37.17
C ALA A 42 -21.83 -23.08 38.54
N HIS A 43 -20.89 -22.19 38.92
CA HIS A 43 -20.06 -22.30 40.12
C HIS A 43 -19.30 -23.64 40.24
N ASP A 44 -18.85 -24.18 39.10
CA ASP A 44 -18.07 -25.41 39.03
C ASP A 44 -16.55 -25.11 39.07
N ASP A 45 -16.07 -24.79 40.27
CA ASP A 45 -14.66 -24.42 40.54
C ASP A 45 -13.61 -25.39 39.96
N PRO A 46 -13.75 -26.74 40.04
CA PRO A 46 -12.75 -27.63 39.46
C PRO A 46 -12.72 -27.57 37.93
N GLU A 47 -13.86 -27.36 37.27
CA GLU A 47 -13.91 -27.21 35.82
C GLU A 47 -13.34 -25.86 35.36
N VAL A 48 -13.59 -24.78 36.10
CA VAL A 48 -12.97 -23.47 35.85
C VAL A 48 -11.44 -23.59 35.88
N ALA A 49 -10.88 -24.21 36.93
CA ALA A 49 -9.43 -24.40 37.05
C ALA A 49 -8.85 -25.22 35.89
N ARG A 50 -9.56 -26.26 35.43
CA ARG A 50 -9.17 -27.07 34.28
C ARG A 50 -9.17 -26.27 32.98
N LEU A 51 -10.22 -25.49 32.73
CA LEU A 51 -10.37 -24.67 31.52
C LEU A 51 -9.36 -23.53 31.47
N GLU A 52 -9.03 -22.91 32.60
CA GLU A 52 -7.94 -21.94 32.70
C GLU A 52 -6.58 -22.55 32.36
N GLY A 53 -6.30 -23.76 32.85
CA GLY A 53 -5.08 -24.50 32.52
C GLY A 53 -4.94 -24.72 31.02
N LEU A 54 -6.01 -25.17 30.37
CA LEU A 54 -6.05 -25.35 28.91
C LEU A 54 -5.86 -24.04 28.14
N LEU A 55 -6.39 -22.93 28.65
CA LEU A 55 -6.23 -21.62 28.05
C LEU A 55 -4.76 -21.15 28.13
N ARG A 56 -4.09 -21.36 29.27
CA ARG A 56 -2.66 -21.06 29.45
C ARG A 56 -1.79 -21.91 28.51
N ASP A 57 -2.08 -23.20 28.39
CA ASP A 57 -1.35 -24.10 27.48
C ASP A 57 -1.53 -23.70 26.01
N LEU A 58 -2.74 -23.32 25.61
CA LEU A 58 -3.02 -22.82 24.27
C LEU A 58 -2.23 -21.54 23.99
N ASP A 59 -2.21 -20.60 24.94
CA ASP A 59 -1.45 -19.35 24.79
C ASP A 59 0.07 -19.61 24.70
N ALA A 60 0.60 -20.55 25.49
CA ALA A 60 2.00 -20.98 25.40
C ALA A 60 2.33 -21.58 24.02
N ARG A 61 1.45 -22.45 23.50
CA ARG A 61 1.58 -23.01 22.13
C ARG A 61 1.50 -21.92 21.06
N ALA A 62 0.63 -20.92 21.24
CA ALA A 62 0.50 -19.80 20.31
C ALA A 62 1.76 -18.92 20.26
N ILE A 63 2.43 -18.75 21.40
CA ILE A 63 3.72 -18.05 21.49
C ILE A 63 4.82 -18.87 20.80
N ALA A 64 4.90 -20.17 21.09
CA ALA A 64 5.90 -21.06 20.49
C ALA A 64 5.71 -21.23 18.96
N ALA A 65 4.47 -21.20 18.49
CA ALA A 65 4.11 -21.33 17.07
C ALA A 65 4.35 -20.04 16.25
N LYS A 66 4.86 -18.95 16.86
CA LYS A 66 5.32 -17.76 16.15
C LYS A 66 6.84 -17.84 15.92
N PRO A 67 7.31 -18.46 14.81
CA PRO A 67 8.75 -18.69 14.56
C PRO A 67 9.57 -17.42 14.23
N GLY A 68 9.13 -16.22 14.61
CA GLY A 68 9.69 -14.96 14.09
C GLY A 68 10.46 -14.08 15.08
N ASP A 69 10.15 -14.12 16.37
CA ASP A 69 10.41 -12.91 17.18
C ASP A 69 11.86 -12.74 17.64
N ALA A 70 12.71 -13.77 17.61
CA ALA A 70 14.10 -13.61 18.05
C ALA A 70 14.99 -12.82 17.07
N ARG A 71 14.73 -12.91 15.75
CA ARG A 71 15.51 -12.19 14.72
C ARG A 71 14.68 -11.17 13.92
N ASN A 72 13.36 -11.31 13.83
CA ASN A 72 12.49 -10.37 13.09
C ASN A 72 11.99 -9.20 13.95
N PHE A 73 12.24 -9.20 15.27
CA PHE A 73 11.93 -8.05 16.12
C PHE A 73 12.67 -6.79 15.65
N GLY A 74 13.95 -6.91 15.28
CA GLY A 74 14.75 -5.80 14.78
C GLY A 74 14.21 -5.22 13.46
N LEU A 75 13.99 -6.07 12.46
CA LEU A 75 13.54 -5.61 11.14
C LEU A 75 12.11 -5.08 11.14
N SER A 76 11.20 -5.71 11.88
CA SER A 76 9.81 -5.21 12.00
C SER A 76 9.74 -3.86 12.71
N HIS A 77 10.59 -3.63 13.72
CA HIS A 77 10.70 -2.34 14.39
C HIS A 77 11.28 -1.26 13.46
N VAL A 78 12.34 -1.58 12.70
CA VAL A 78 12.92 -0.68 11.70
C VAL A 78 11.91 -0.32 10.62
N ASN A 79 11.17 -1.30 10.10
CA ASN A 79 10.14 -1.06 9.09
C ASN A 79 9.01 -0.15 9.61
N LYS A 80 8.53 -0.37 10.85
CA LYS A 80 7.54 0.52 11.48
C LYS A 80 8.06 1.95 11.62
N ARG A 81 9.32 2.10 12.07
CA ARG A 81 9.96 3.42 12.20
C ARG A 81 10.10 4.11 10.83
N ASN A 82 10.49 3.38 9.79
CA ASN A 82 10.60 3.91 8.43
C ASN A 82 9.25 4.35 7.87
N GLN A 83 8.18 3.58 8.11
CA GLN A 83 6.82 3.97 7.71
C GLN A 83 6.39 5.27 8.38
N GLN A 84 6.62 5.39 9.69
CA GLN A 84 6.26 6.60 10.44
C GLN A 84 7.11 7.81 9.99
N ALA A 85 8.41 7.61 9.75
CA ALA A 85 9.28 8.66 9.22
C ALA A 85 8.83 9.13 7.82
N ASN A 86 8.55 8.19 6.90
CA ASN A 86 8.02 8.51 5.57
C ASN A 86 6.70 9.27 5.64
N PHE A 87 5.80 8.86 6.54
CA PHE A 87 4.54 9.55 6.75
C PHE A 87 4.74 10.99 7.25
N ASN A 88 5.61 11.18 8.25
CA ASN A 88 5.91 12.50 8.79
C ASN A 88 6.59 13.41 7.75
N LEU A 89 7.49 12.86 6.94
CA LEU A 89 8.13 13.59 5.83
C LEU A 89 7.12 13.96 4.75
N ALA A 90 6.25 13.03 4.36
CA ALA A 90 5.18 13.30 3.40
C ALA A 90 4.25 14.40 3.91
N PHE A 91 3.83 14.35 5.18
CA PHE A 91 2.99 15.37 5.78
C PHE A 91 3.64 16.76 5.75
N LYS A 92 4.92 16.85 6.16
CA LYS A 92 5.69 18.11 6.13
C LYS A 92 5.92 18.63 4.70
N ASN A 93 6.17 17.75 3.75
CA ASN A 93 6.38 18.13 2.34
C ASN A 93 5.08 18.55 1.64
N VAL A 94 3.94 17.98 2.04
CA VAL A 94 2.62 18.38 1.54
C VAL A 94 2.17 19.69 2.20
N SER A 95 2.45 19.92 3.49
CA SER A 95 2.14 21.18 4.16
C SER A 95 3.02 22.34 3.70
N ASN A 96 4.24 22.07 3.24
CA ASN A 96 5.17 23.07 2.69
C ASN A 96 4.97 23.32 1.19
N LYS A 97 3.99 22.69 0.53
CA LYS A 97 3.57 23.16 -0.80
C LYS A 97 2.90 24.51 -0.62
N PRO A 98 3.33 25.57 -1.34
CA PRO A 98 2.65 26.85 -1.28
C PRO A 98 1.18 26.62 -1.63
N ARG A 99 0.33 26.81 -0.63
CA ARG A 99 -1.12 26.81 -0.79
C ARG A 99 -1.47 28.16 -1.41
N THR A 100 -1.10 28.36 -2.66
CA THR A 100 -1.59 29.50 -3.44
C THR A 100 -2.96 29.13 -3.97
N GLU A 101 -3.94 29.63 -3.23
CA GLU A 101 -5.31 29.79 -3.63
C GLU A 101 -5.38 30.21 -5.12
N GLY A 102 -6.07 29.40 -5.93
CA GLY A 102 -6.54 29.85 -7.23
C GLY A 102 -5.51 30.07 -8.35
N ASN A 103 -4.39 29.36 -8.44
CA ASN A 103 -3.76 29.14 -9.74
C ASN A 103 -2.84 27.92 -9.74
N VAL A 104 -2.94 27.13 -10.79
CA VAL A 104 -2.07 25.97 -11.05
C VAL A 104 -0.67 26.48 -11.39
N THR A 105 0.19 26.54 -10.39
CA THR A 105 1.65 26.58 -10.58
C THR A 105 2.31 25.69 -9.57
N SER A 106 2.43 24.42 -9.93
CA SER A 106 3.48 23.54 -9.40
C SER A 106 4.85 24.16 -9.70
N GLY A 107 5.65 24.39 -8.66
CA GLY A 107 7.09 24.63 -8.80
C GLY A 107 7.49 25.86 -9.62
N ALA A 108 7.01 27.05 -9.25
CA ALA A 108 7.56 28.30 -9.78
C ALA A 108 8.94 28.62 -9.15
N GLY A 109 9.93 27.77 -9.44
CA GLY A 109 11.32 28.18 -9.50
C GLY A 109 11.60 28.50 -10.96
N ASP A 110 11.47 29.77 -11.33
CA ASP A 110 12.06 30.37 -12.53
C ASP A 110 11.99 29.52 -13.82
N SER A 111 10.80 29.08 -14.21
CA SER A 111 10.59 28.69 -15.61
C SER A 111 10.56 29.98 -16.41
N GLN A 112 11.72 30.31 -16.99
CA GLN A 112 11.90 31.42 -17.92
C GLN A 112 10.67 31.54 -18.83
N LYS A 113 10.03 32.70 -18.71
CA LYS A 113 9.03 33.31 -19.60
C LYS A 113 8.83 32.54 -20.92
N GLY A 114 7.95 31.54 -20.91
CA GLY A 114 7.51 30.83 -22.13
C GLY A 114 7.54 29.31 -22.07
N GLN A 115 8.23 28.68 -21.12
CA GLN A 115 8.24 27.22 -21.02
C GLN A 115 7.14 26.73 -20.07
N SER A 116 6.05 26.20 -20.64
CA SER A 116 5.02 25.50 -19.86
C SER A 116 5.67 24.35 -19.10
N ASP A 117 5.43 24.27 -17.79
CA ASP A 117 5.86 23.16 -16.94
C ASP A 117 5.55 21.83 -17.65
N PRO A 118 6.54 20.95 -17.90
CA PRO A 118 6.37 19.71 -18.65
C PRO A 118 5.38 18.74 -18.01
N PHE A 119 5.04 18.92 -16.73
CA PHE A 119 4.05 18.13 -16.00
C PHE A 119 2.74 18.88 -15.75
N SER A 120 2.62 20.12 -16.20
CA SER A 120 1.35 20.84 -16.20
C SER A 120 0.39 20.23 -17.22
N ARG A 121 -0.87 20.06 -16.82
CA ARG A 121 -1.92 19.66 -17.76
C ARG A 121 -2.13 20.79 -18.75
N ARG A 122 -2.15 20.46 -20.04
CA ARG A 122 -2.49 21.41 -21.12
C ARG A 122 -3.84 22.05 -20.80
N THR A 123 -3.94 23.36 -20.93
CA THR A 123 -5.20 24.07 -20.84
C THR A 123 -6.05 23.73 -22.06
N THR A 124 -7.11 22.95 -21.87
CA THR A 124 -8.06 22.59 -22.92
C THR A 124 -9.31 23.47 -22.83
N ARG A 125 -9.86 23.90 -23.97
CA ARG A 125 -11.16 24.57 -24.00
C ARG A 125 -12.27 23.51 -23.86
N PRO A 126 -13.30 23.72 -23.02
CA PRO A 126 -14.41 22.79 -22.93
C PRO A 126 -15.21 22.78 -24.23
N THR A 127 -15.50 21.60 -24.78
CA THR A 127 -16.40 21.44 -25.93
C THR A 127 -17.83 21.38 -25.41
N ILE A 128 -18.51 22.54 -25.38
CA ILE A 128 -19.90 22.64 -24.95
C ILE A 128 -20.79 22.51 -26.19
N TYR A 129 -21.50 21.38 -26.32
CA TYR A 129 -22.34 21.05 -27.47
C TYR A 129 -23.76 21.61 -27.41
N TRP A 130 -24.13 22.25 -26.30
CA TRP A 130 -25.44 22.85 -26.11
C TRP A 130 -25.28 24.32 -25.72
N ASN A 131 -25.87 25.20 -26.53
CA ASN A 131 -25.92 26.62 -26.23
C ASN A 131 -27.25 26.90 -25.51
N THR A 132 -27.21 27.29 -24.23
CA THR A 132 -28.41 27.74 -23.49
C THR A 132 -28.63 29.25 -23.60
N THR A 133 -27.78 29.99 -24.28
CA THR A 133 -27.99 31.42 -24.53
C THR A 133 -28.38 31.63 -25.98
N GLY A 134 -29.66 31.92 -26.18
CA GLY A 134 -30.21 32.37 -27.45
C GLY A 134 -29.34 33.49 -28.04
N SER A 135 -28.97 33.29 -29.31
CA SER A 135 -28.46 34.28 -30.27
C SER A 135 -27.80 35.55 -29.70
N ARG A 136 -26.47 35.63 -29.84
CA ARG A 136 -25.79 36.85 -30.32
C ARG A 136 -24.40 36.51 -30.88
N GLY A 137 -24.34 36.44 -32.21
CA GLY A 137 -23.27 37.01 -33.03
C GLY A 137 -21.91 36.30 -33.11
N GLY A 138 -21.63 35.69 -34.27
CA GLY A 138 -20.33 35.65 -34.98
C GLY A 138 -19.10 35.13 -34.22
N GLN A 139 -18.34 34.15 -34.68
CA GLN A 139 -17.74 34.08 -36.00
C GLN A 139 -17.24 32.65 -36.24
N ALA A 140 -17.68 32.05 -37.34
CA ALA A 140 -16.99 30.93 -37.95
C ALA A 140 -15.59 31.37 -38.37
N GLY A 141 -14.59 30.51 -38.19
CA GLY A 141 -13.21 30.80 -38.56
C GLY A 141 -12.27 29.65 -38.29
N GLY A 142 -12.50 28.51 -38.96
CA GLY A 142 -11.40 27.60 -39.24
C GLY A 142 -10.43 28.28 -40.19
N GLN A 143 -9.15 28.37 -39.81
CA GLN A 143 -8.07 28.68 -40.73
C GLN A 143 -6.95 27.67 -40.50
N ALA A 144 -6.86 26.76 -41.46
CA ALA A 144 -5.67 26.01 -41.78
C ALA A 144 -4.70 26.92 -42.53
N SER A 145 -3.47 27.00 -42.06
CA SER A 145 -2.30 27.60 -42.73
C SER A 145 -1.11 27.43 -41.80
N GLN A 146 0.10 27.05 -42.19
CA GLN A 146 0.71 26.50 -43.39
C GLN A 146 2.05 25.96 -42.87
N ALA A 147 2.51 24.83 -43.37
CA ALA A 147 3.87 24.37 -43.13
C ALA A 147 4.84 25.33 -43.82
N THR A 148 5.83 25.84 -43.08
CA THR A 148 7.05 26.39 -43.65
C THR A 148 8.22 25.76 -42.92
N ASP A 149 8.78 24.73 -43.53
CA ASP A 149 10.14 24.28 -43.29
C ASP A 149 11.09 25.42 -43.64
N ALA A 150 11.90 25.83 -42.67
CA ALA A 150 13.07 26.67 -42.89
C ALA A 150 14.14 26.29 -41.86
N ASP A 151 14.93 25.29 -42.23
CA ASP A 151 16.28 25.10 -41.71
C ASP A 151 17.21 26.17 -42.33
N PRO A 152 17.92 26.98 -41.55
CA PRO A 152 19.20 27.53 -41.94
C PRO A 152 20.30 26.78 -41.18
N ASN A 153 20.89 25.86 -41.92
CA ASN A 153 22.06 25.07 -41.62
C ASN A 153 23.23 25.90 -41.03
N GLY A 154 23.83 25.38 -39.95
CA GLY A 154 25.28 25.24 -39.84
C GLY A 154 26.02 26.18 -38.89
N GLN A 155 26.43 25.67 -37.72
CA GLN A 155 27.85 25.73 -37.33
C GLN A 155 28.20 24.85 -36.11
N VAL A 156 29.13 23.93 -36.37
CA VAL A 156 30.11 23.25 -35.49
C VAL A 156 29.65 22.47 -34.26
N CYS A 157 29.55 21.16 -34.46
CA CYS A 157 29.74 20.12 -33.45
C CYS A 157 31.23 20.05 -33.06
N ASP A 158 31.59 20.68 -31.94
CA ASP A 158 32.85 20.39 -31.25
C ASP A 158 32.71 19.06 -30.49
N GLN A 159 33.45 18.07 -30.99
CA GLN A 159 33.67 16.80 -30.34
C GLN A 159 34.94 16.90 -29.52
N SER A 160 34.87 16.73 -28.20
CA SER A 160 35.99 16.18 -27.44
C SER A 160 35.58 15.47 -26.15
N PRO A 161 36.40 14.49 -25.71
CA PRO A 161 35.88 13.18 -25.30
C PRO A 161 35.77 13.01 -23.79
N ARG A 162 34.93 12.04 -23.41
CA ARG A 162 34.77 11.53 -22.05
C ARG A 162 36.13 11.09 -21.48
N GLY A 163 36.57 11.74 -20.42
CA GLY A 163 37.69 11.30 -19.59
C GLY A 163 37.39 9.95 -18.97
N ARG A 164 38.10 8.93 -19.44
CA ARG A 164 38.26 7.61 -18.83
C ARG A 164 39.15 7.78 -17.60
N VAL A 165 38.63 7.50 -16.41
CA VAL A 165 39.44 7.30 -15.20
C VAL A 165 39.66 5.79 -15.08
N THR A 166 40.90 5.38 -15.33
CA THR A 166 41.41 4.04 -15.03
C THR A 166 42.50 4.17 -13.98
N GLU A 167 42.49 3.17 -13.10
CA GLU A 167 43.43 2.81 -12.03
C GLU A 167 43.18 3.44 -10.65
#